data_AF-A0A1V3S351-F1
#
_entry.id   AF-A0A1V3S351-F1
#
_cell.length_a   1.000
_cell.length_b   1.000
_cell.length_c   1.000
_cell.angle_alpha   90.00
_cell.angle_beta   90.00
_cell.angle_gamma   90.00
#
_symmetry.space_group_name_H-M   'P 1'
#
loop_
_entity.id
_entity.type
_entity.pdbx_description
1 polymer ?
#
loop_
_entity_poly.entity_id
_entity_poly.type
_entity_poly.pdbx_seq_one_letter_code
_entity_poly.pdbx_strand_id
1 'polypeptide(L)'
;MTNWRTLPRTGKSQFIPLMPQIQQRLNLGQTYKQIHDALVESEDITLGYQQFVKYINKLMGISTNAKPAASIIPGVPSRHLSGEHPLAHLAANRENRRNQDAEIHNPVPDPKKIYGE
;
A
#
# COMPACT_ATOMS: atom_id res chain seq x y z
N MET A 1 7.46 -1.99 -29.70
CA MET A 1 7.18 -1.80 -28.25
C MET A 1 5.91 -0.97 -28.12
N THR A 2 4.84 -1.51 -27.55
CA THR A 2 3.61 -0.74 -27.29
C THR A 2 3.85 0.25 -26.16
N ASN A 3 3.63 1.54 -26.39
CA ASN A 3 3.85 2.57 -25.38
C ASN A 3 2.77 2.48 -24.30
N TRP A 4 3.11 1.93 -23.13
CA TRP A 4 2.16 1.74 -22.03
C TRP A 4 1.60 3.06 -21.46
N ARG A 5 2.22 4.20 -21.80
CA ARG A 5 1.73 5.54 -21.42
C ARG A 5 0.55 6.02 -22.25
N THR A 6 0.32 5.44 -23.44
CA THR A 6 -0.80 5.82 -24.32
C THR A 6 -2.02 4.93 -24.14
N LEU A 7 -1.94 3.88 -23.30
CA LEU A 7 -3.11 3.06 -22.98
C LEU A 7 -4.12 3.90 -22.20
N PRO A 8 -5.36 4.04 -22.71
CA PRO A 8 -6.37 4.84 -22.03
C PRO A 8 -6.68 4.20 -20.68
N ARG A 9 -6.63 5.01 -19.62
CA ARG A 9 -6.98 4.58 -18.25
C ARG A 9 -8.50 4.61 -18.10
N THR A 10 -9.18 3.69 -18.78
CA THR A 10 -10.66 3.65 -18.90
C THR A 10 -11.38 3.26 -17.62
N GLY A 11 -10.70 2.63 -16.67
CA GLY A 11 -11.37 2.05 -15.51
C GLY A 11 -12.13 3.06 -14.64
N LYS A 12 -11.53 4.22 -14.37
CA LYS A 12 -12.19 5.25 -13.54
C LYS A 12 -13.33 5.96 -14.29
N SER A 13 -13.17 6.19 -15.59
CA SER A 13 -14.19 6.84 -16.43
C SER A 13 -15.41 5.95 -16.63
N GLN A 14 -15.25 4.63 -16.69
CA GLN A 14 -16.37 3.68 -16.71
C GLN A 14 -17.07 3.58 -15.34
N PHE A 15 -16.33 3.66 -14.24
CA PHE A 15 -16.89 3.51 -12.90
C PHE A 15 -17.73 4.71 -12.44
N ILE A 16 -17.28 5.95 -12.70
CA ILE A 16 -17.92 7.18 -12.18
C ILE A 16 -19.41 7.29 -12.55
N PRO A 17 -19.83 7.08 -13.81
CA PRO A 17 -21.25 7.17 -14.19
C PRO A 17 -22.15 6.15 -13.48
N LEU A 18 -21.60 5.00 -13.11
CA LEU A 18 -22.34 3.89 -12.50
C LEU A 18 -22.41 3.97 -10.97
N MET A 19 -21.70 4.93 -10.36
CA MET A 19 -21.70 5.12 -8.89
C MET A 19 -23.10 5.20 -8.27
N PRO A 20 -24.08 5.96 -8.83
CA PRO A 20 -25.41 6.04 -8.25
C PRO A 20 -26.13 4.68 -8.24
N GLN A 21 -25.99 3.92 -9.33
CA GLN A 21 -26.61 2.60 -9.47
C GLN A 21 -25.96 1.59 -8.50
N ILE A 22 -24.63 1.62 -8.37
CA ILE A 22 -23.89 0.80 -7.40
C ILE A 22 -24.36 1.13 -5.99
N GLN A 23 -24.50 2.41 -5.64
CA GLN A 23 -24.96 2.83 -4.32
C GLN A 23 -26.38 2.35 -4.00
N GLN A 24 -27.30 2.43 -4.96
CA GLN A 24 -28.65 1.89 -4.79
C GLN A 24 -28.62 0.38 -4.52
N ARG A 25 -27.85 -0.38 -5.30
CA ARG A 25 -27.72 -1.83 -5.12
C ARG A 25 -27.08 -2.20 -3.77
N LEU A 26 -26.13 -1.40 -3.30
CA LEU A 26 -25.55 -1.56 -1.96
C LEU A 26 -26.58 -1.30 -0.85
N ASN A 27 -27.44 -0.30 -1.01
CA ASN A 27 -28.52 -0.03 -0.05
C ASN A 27 -29.57 -1.16 -0.03
N LEU A 28 -29.75 -1.88 -1.14
CA LEU A 28 -30.58 -3.09 -1.22
C LEU A 28 -29.91 -4.32 -0.56
N GLY A 29 -28.70 -4.17 0.00
CA GLY A 29 -27.97 -5.26 0.64
C GLY A 29 -27.26 -6.22 -0.33
N GLN A 30 -27.11 -5.85 -1.61
CA GLN A 30 -26.36 -6.67 -2.56
C GLN A 30 -24.87 -6.67 -2.23
N THR A 31 -24.24 -7.84 -2.41
CA THR A 31 -22.80 -7.98 -2.21
C THR A 31 -22.02 -7.34 -3.36
N TYR A 32 -20.76 -6.95 -3.12
CA TYR A 32 -19.90 -6.37 -4.16
C TYR A 32 -19.73 -7.29 -5.36
N LYS A 33 -19.67 -8.61 -5.13
CA LYS A 33 -19.57 -9.62 -6.20
C LYS A 33 -20.83 -9.65 -7.06
N GLN A 34 -22.02 -9.68 -6.46
CA GLN A 34 -23.28 -9.67 -7.21
C GLN A 34 -23.44 -8.41 -8.06
N ILE A 35 -23.05 -7.25 -7.53
CA ILE A 35 -23.10 -5.99 -8.28
C ILE A 35 -22.10 -6.02 -9.43
N HIS A 36 -20.88 -6.50 -9.20
CA HIS A 36 -19.86 -6.64 -10.24
C HIS A 36 -20.29 -7.60 -11.35
N ASP A 37 -20.74 -8.80 -11.00
CA ASP A 37 -21.20 -9.82 -11.95
C ASP A 37 -22.33 -9.27 -12.85
N ALA A 38 -23.31 -8.57 -12.25
CA ALA A 38 -24.41 -7.98 -13.00
C ALA A 38 -24.00 -6.80 -13.90
N LEU A 39 -23.00 -5.99 -13.50
CA LEU A 39 -22.48 -4.90 -14.33
C LEU A 39 -21.59 -5.42 -15.48
N VAL A 40 -20.92 -6.55 -15.27
CA VAL A 40 -20.15 -7.23 -16.33
C VAL A 40 -21.10 -7.90 -17.33
N GLU A 41 -22.16 -8.54 -16.84
CA GLU A 41 -23.20 -9.17 -17.69
C GLU A 41 -23.94 -8.14 -18.55
N SER A 42 -24.14 -6.93 -18.03
CA SER A 42 -24.76 -5.83 -18.77
C SER A 42 -23.79 -5.13 -19.73
N GLU A 43 -22.52 -5.58 -19.83
CA GLU A 43 -21.42 -4.97 -20.59
C GLU A 43 -21.12 -3.50 -20.22
N ASP A 44 -21.68 -3.00 -19.11
CA ASP A 44 -21.49 -1.63 -18.62
C ASP A 44 -20.05 -1.38 -18.16
N ILE A 45 -19.35 -2.44 -17.70
CA ILE A 45 -17.97 -2.37 -17.25
C ILE A 45 -17.13 -3.53 -17.79
N THR A 46 -15.86 -3.24 -18.11
CA THR A 46 -14.84 -4.26 -18.40
C THR A 46 -13.81 -4.40 -17.27
N LEU A 47 -14.11 -3.79 -16.13
CA LEU A 47 -13.26 -3.74 -14.94
C LEU A 47 -13.15 -5.10 -14.26
N GLY A 48 -11.94 -5.46 -13.83
CA GLY A 48 -11.76 -6.62 -12.95
C GLY A 48 -12.32 -6.37 -11.55
N TYR A 49 -12.80 -7.44 -10.88
CA TYR A 49 -13.42 -7.37 -9.55
C TYR A 49 -12.57 -6.61 -8.51
N GLN A 50 -11.25 -6.87 -8.46
CA GLN A 50 -10.34 -6.20 -7.53
C GLN A 50 -10.27 -4.68 -7.76
N GLN A 51 -10.31 -4.24 -9.02
CA GLN A 51 -10.34 -2.82 -9.36
C GLN A 51 -11.68 -2.19 -8.98
N PHE A 52 -12.78 -2.91 -9.21
CA PHE A 52 -14.12 -2.50 -8.81
C PHE A 52 -14.23 -2.27 -7.30
N VAL A 53 -13.80 -3.23 -6.48
CA VAL A 53 -13.79 -3.10 -5.00
C VAL A 53 -12.91 -1.94 -4.55
N LYS A 54 -11.73 -1.77 -5.18
CA LYS A 54 -10.84 -0.64 -4.89
C LYS A 54 -11.51 0.71 -5.20
N TYR A 55 -12.30 0.80 -6.27
CA TYR A 55 -13.03 2.01 -6.61
C TYR A 55 -14.19 2.28 -5.66
N ILE A 56 -14.95 1.27 -5.23
CA ILE A 56 -15.95 1.40 -4.17
C ILE A 56 -15.30 1.99 -2.92
N ASN A 57 -14.23 1.37 -2.41
CA ASN A 57 -13.58 1.80 -1.17
C ASN A 57 -12.98 3.20 -1.28
N LYS A 58 -12.40 3.55 -2.44
CA LYS A 58 -11.72 4.83 -2.64
C LYS A 58 -12.66 5.99 -2.97
N LEU A 59 -13.71 5.75 -3.75
CA LEU A 59 -14.56 6.81 -4.32
C LEU A 59 -15.88 6.96 -3.56
N MET A 60 -16.40 5.89 -2.96
CA MET A 60 -17.66 5.93 -2.22
C MET A 60 -17.45 6.13 -0.71
N GLY A 61 -16.19 6.11 -0.23
CA GLY A 61 -15.89 6.31 1.18
C GLY A 61 -16.48 5.25 2.11
N ILE A 62 -17.00 4.14 1.56
CA ILE A 62 -17.51 2.99 2.30
C ILE A 62 -16.29 2.26 2.86
N SER A 63 -15.73 2.81 3.93
CA SER A 63 -14.66 2.17 4.66
C SER A 63 -15.26 0.91 5.28
N THR A 64 -15.03 -0.25 4.64
CA THR A 64 -15.15 -1.55 5.31
C THR A 64 -14.00 -1.63 6.32
N ASN A 65 -14.03 -0.79 7.35
CA ASN A 65 -13.15 -0.87 8.50
C ASN A 65 -13.62 -1.98 9.45
N ALA A 66 -13.98 -3.13 8.88
CA ALA A 66 -13.85 -4.40 9.59
C ALA A 66 -12.47 -4.93 9.19
N LYS A 67 -11.43 -4.30 9.73
CA LYS A 67 -10.13 -4.94 9.88
C LYS A 67 -10.43 -6.29 10.54
N PRO A 68 -10.15 -7.45 9.91
CA PRO A 68 -10.36 -8.70 10.62
C PRO A 68 -9.51 -8.60 11.87
N ALA A 69 -10.18 -8.58 13.03
CA ALA A 69 -9.50 -8.70 14.31
C ALA A 69 -8.60 -9.93 14.15
N ALA A 70 -7.28 -9.74 14.32
CA ALA A 70 -6.33 -10.83 14.27
C ALA A 70 -6.93 -11.95 15.13
N SER A 71 -7.24 -13.08 14.50
CA SER A 71 -7.67 -14.27 15.22
C SER A 71 -6.55 -14.57 16.20
N ILE A 72 -6.80 -14.25 17.48
CA ILE A 72 -5.91 -14.59 18.58
C ILE A 72 -5.94 -16.12 18.61
N ILE A 73 -4.95 -16.74 17.98
CA ILE A 73 -4.69 -18.17 18.13
C ILE A 73 -4.38 -18.36 19.64
N PRO A 74 -5.22 -19.07 20.42
CA PRO A 74 -4.91 -19.33 21.80
C PRO A 74 -3.90 -20.47 21.82
N GLY A 75 -2.61 -20.16 21.98
CA GLY A 75 -1.62 -21.23 22.17
C GLY A 75 -0.16 -20.95 21.84
N VAL A 76 0.33 -19.71 21.85
CA VAL A 76 1.78 -19.49 21.85
C VAL A 76 2.20 -19.03 23.25
N PRO A 77 2.98 -19.83 24.00
CA PRO A 77 3.40 -19.45 25.33
C PRO A 77 4.28 -18.20 25.24
N SER A 78 3.93 -17.20 26.06
CA SER A 78 4.70 -16.00 26.31
C SER A 78 6.08 -16.40 26.85
N ARG A 79 7.07 -16.47 25.95
CA ARG A 79 8.46 -16.73 26.34
C ARG A 79 9.02 -15.40 26.83
N HIS A 80 9.18 -15.31 28.15
CA HIS A 80 9.96 -14.29 28.83
C HIS A 80 11.37 -14.31 28.22
N LEU A 81 11.66 -13.39 27.29
CA LEU A 81 12.99 -13.26 26.69
C LEU A 81 13.86 -12.48 27.67
N SER A 82 14.36 -13.19 28.69
CA SER A 82 15.67 -12.88 29.25
C SER A 82 16.66 -12.80 28.09
N GLY A 83 17.38 -11.68 28.03
CA GLY A 83 18.25 -11.34 26.92
C GLY A 83 19.28 -12.43 26.62
N GLU A 84 19.48 -12.66 25.33
CA GLU A 84 20.75 -12.87 24.63
C GLU A 84 20.39 -13.15 23.15
N HIS A 85 20.05 -12.08 22.40
CA HIS A 85 19.98 -12.16 20.94
C HIS A 85 21.19 -11.39 20.40
N PRO A 86 22.04 -11.98 19.53
CA PRO A 86 23.30 -11.39 19.09
C PRO A 86 23.17 -10.07 18.30
N LEU A 87 21.93 -9.62 18.02
CA LEU A 87 21.64 -8.39 17.29
C LEU A 87 21.11 -7.25 18.17
N ALA A 88 20.91 -7.49 19.47
CA ALA A 88 20.35 -6.50 20.40
C ALA A 88 21.34 -5.37 20.77
N HIS A 89 22.65 -5.61 20.63
CA HIS A 89 23.69 -4.64 21.00
C HIS A 89 23.81 -3.43 20.04
N LEU A 90 23.21 -3.48 18.84
CA LEU A 90 23.31 -2.38 17.87
C LEU A 90 22.35 -1.21 18.14
N ALA A 91 21.30 -1.41 18.93
CA ALA A 91 20.28 -0.38 19.15
C ALA A 91 20.71 0.70 20.16
N ALA A 92 21.63 0.40 21.08
CA ALA A 92 21.99 1.29 22.18
C ALA A 92 22.99 2.41 21.82
N ASN A 93 23.63 2.36 20.63
CA ASN A 93 24.69 3.30 20.23
C ASN A 93 24.28 4.22 19.06
N ARG A 94 22.99 4.53 18.90
CA ARG A 94 22.50 5.32 17.76
C ARG A 94 22.62 6.84 17.94
N GLU A 95 22.65 7.34 19.18
CA GLU A 95 22.64 8.78 19.45
C GLU A 95 24.00 9.47 19.17
N ASN A 96 25.12 8.74 19.22
CA ASN A 96 26.46 9.32 19.09
C ASN A 96 27.05 9.31 17.66
N ARG A 97 26.37 8.71 16.67
CA ARG A 97 26.91 8.58 15.29
C ARG A 97 26.60 9.73 14.34
N ARG A 98 25.65 10.62 14.66
CA ARG A 98 25.29 11.74 13.76
C ARG A 98 26.43 12.73 13.51
N ASN A 99 27.40 12.82 14.42
CA ASN A 99 28.49 13.78 14.30
C ASN A 99 29.69 13.25 13.51
N GLN A 100 29.74 11.95 13.17
CA GLN A 100 30.82 11.37 12.36
C GLN A 100 30.48 11.27 10.86
N ASP A 101 29.21 11.35 10.48
CA ASP A 101 28.79 11.30 9.07
C ASP A 101 29.14 12.59 8.29
N ALA A 102 29.50 13.68 8.97
CA ALA A 102 29.90 14.92 8.32
C ALA A 102 31.29 14.84 7.66
N GLU A 103 32.19 13.97 8.13
CA GLU A 103 33.51 13.77 7.52
C GLU A 103 33.49 12.82 6.32
N ILE A 104 32.52 11.90 6.27
CA ILE A 104 32.49 10.84 5.24
C ILE A 104 31.88 11.35 3.92
N HIS A 105 31.03 12.37 3.98
CA HIS A 105 30.40 12.98 2.81
C HIS A 105 30.75 14.46 2.67
N ASN A 106 32.02 14.76 2.48
CA ASN A 106 32.40 16.02 1.86
C ASN A 106 32.24 15.87 0.33
N PRO A 107 31.28 16.53 -0.33
CA PRO A 107 31.00 16.33 -1.76
C PRO A 107 32.09 16.89 -2.68
N VAL A 108 33.02 17.68 -2.13
CA VAL A 108 34.15 18.23 -2.87
C VAL A 108 35.41 17.44 -2.50
N PRO A 109 36.02 16.71 -3.45
CA PRO A 109 37.28 16.01 -3.22
C PRO A 109 38.40 16.98 -2.84
N ASP A 110 39.19 16.63 -1.82
CA ASP A 110 40.25 17.48 -1.29
C ASP A 110 41.39 17.65 -2.33
N PRO A 111 41.58 18.85 -2.91
CA PRO A 111 42.42 19.04 -4.09
C PRO A 111 43.91 18.79 -3.83
N LYS A 112 44.38 18.93 -2.58
CA LYS A 112 45.77 18.61 -2.19
C LYS A 112 46.10 17.12 -2.36
N LYS A 113 45.12 16.24 -2.16
CA LYS A 113 45.29 14.79 -2.38
C LYS A 113 45.29 14.41 -3.86
N ILE A 114 44.69 15.25 -4.71
CA ILE A 114 44.53 14.97 -6.14
C ILE A 114 45.71 15.52 -6.93
N TYR A 115 46.18 16.72 -6.62
CA TYR A 115 47.21 17.38 -7.41
C TYR A 115 48.59 17.38 -6.77
N GLY A 116 48.72 16.97 -5.49
CA GLY A 116 49.96 17.08 -4.73
C GLY A 116 50.41 18.54 -4.58
N GLU A 117 51.43 18.80 -3.76
CA GLU A 117 52.25 20.00 -3.95
C GLU A 117 53.46 19.64 -4.82
#